data_AF-A0A015KA66-F1
#
_entry.id   AF-A0A015KA66-F1
#
_cell.length_a   1.000
_cell.length_b   1.000
_cell.length_c   1.000
_cell.angle_alpha   90.00
_cell.angle_beta   90.00
_cell.angle_gamma   90.00
#
_symmetry.space_group_name_H-M   'P 1'
#
loop_
_entity.id
_entity.type
_entity.pdbx_description
1 polymer ?
#
loop_
_entity_poly.entity_id
_entity_poly.type
_entity_poly.pdbx_seq_one_letter_code
_entity_poly.pdbx_strand_id
1 'polypeptide(L)'
;MKICQGLRPKSNYKVPQLILDVINQCWDADPLKRPNAYELHHLLYDLYFDINNRVDSIIYGQAKEADEINKKSFSTVQSSLSFTSTLSYTTHPQAVYTSRLLDFKNLPEPKNADNNDLEYSDSLKMDFTKIDINSKDERN
;
A
#
# COMPACT_ATOMS: atom_id res chain seq x y z
N MET A 1 -7.96 1.28 -21.27
CA MET A 1 -7.53 0.61 -20.02
C MET A 1 -7.14 1.68 -19.01
N LYS A 2 -7.98 1.93 -17.99
CA LYS A 2 -7.83 3.03 -17.02
C LYS A 2 -6.53 2.95 -16.18
N ILE A 3 -6.08 1.73 -15.89
CA ILE A 3 -4.86 1.45 -15.09
C ILE A 3 -3.58 1.94 -15.81
N CYS A 4 -3.49 1.80 -17.13
CA CYS A 4 -2.37 2.34 -17.92
C CYS A 4 -2.33 3.88 -17.87
N GLN A 5 -3.46 4.53 -17.60
CA GLN A 5 -3.54 5.99 -17.45
C GLN A 5 -3.27 6.44 -16.01
N GLY A 6 -2.69 5.59 -15.16
CA GLY A 6 -2.33 5.92 -13.79
C GLY A 6 -3.46 5.79 -12.78
N LEU A 7 -4.69 5.43 -13.18
CA LEU A 7 -5.77 5.24 -12.21
C LEU A 7 -5.48 4.06 -11.29
N ARG A 8 -5.62 4.31 -9.99
CA ARG A 8 -5.41 3.34 -8.91
C ARG A 8 -6.62 3.30 -7.97
N PRO A 9 -6.90 2.14 -7.35
CA PRO A 9 -7.95 2.05 -6.33
C PRO A 9 -7.68 3.02 -5.17
N LYS A 10 -8.73 3.68 -4.68
CA LYS A 10 -8.70 4.44 -3.42
C LYS A 10 -9.25 3.55 -2.31
N SER A 11 -8.60 3.56 -1.15
CA SER A 11 -9.12 2.87 0.04
C SER A 11 -10.30 3.65 0.63
N ASN A 12 -11.28 2.93 1.15
CA ASN A 12 -12.39 3.50 1.93
C ASN A 12 -12.07 3.58 3.43
N TYR A 13 -10.83 3.28 3.81
CA TYR A 13 -10.30 3.37 5.15
C TYR A 13 -8.92 4.06 5.11
N LYS A 14 -8.51 4.63 6.24
CA LYS A 14 -7.18 5.22 6.42
C LYS A 14 -6.15 4.10 6.44
N VAL A 15 -5.12 4.25 5.61
CA VAL A 15 -3.95 3.37 5.57
C VAL A 15 -2.76 4.14 6.16
N PRO A 16 -1.89 3.51 6.98
CA PRO A 16 -0.66 4.13 7.44
C PRO A 16 0.18 4.62 6.26
N GLN A 17 0.74 5.82 6.37
CA GLN A 17 1.38 6.46 5.23
C GLN A 17 2.55 5.66 4.67
N LEU A 18 3.40 5.11 5.55
CA LEU A 18 4.51 4.28 5.12
C LEU A 18 4.05 3.09 4.27
N ILE A 19 2.91 2.48 4.58
CA ILE A 19 2.33 1.39 3.77
C ILE A 19 1.81 1.91 2.43
N LEU A 20 1.21 3.10 2.38
CA LEU A 20 0.83 3.74 1.13
C LEU A 20 2.04 4.02 0.24
N ASP A 21 3.16 4.46 0.82
CA ASP A 21 4.39 4.71 0.08
C ASP A 21 4.95 3.42 -0.53
N VAL A 22 4.91 2.31 0.21
CA VAL A 22 5.28 0.98 -0.32
C VAL A 22 4.37 0.55 -1.47
N ILE A 23 3.05 0.70 -1.31
CA ILE A 23 2.08 0.41 -2.39
C ILE A 23 2.39 1.27 -3.62
N ASN A 24 2.70 2.55 -3.39
CA ASN A 24 3.04 3.51 -4.43
C ASN A 24 4.29 3.13 -5.21
N GLN A 25 5.31 2.62 -4.52
CA GLN A 25 6.53 2.16 -5.14
C GLN A 25 6.30 0.86 -5.96
N CYS A 26 5.50 -0.07 -5.43
CA CYS A 26 5.21 -1.34 -6.08
C CYS A 26 4.50 -1.21 -7.45
N TRP A 27 3.71 -0.17 -7.64
CA TRP A 27 2.94 0.04 -8.88
C TRP A 27 3.42 1.21 -9.73
N ASP A 28 4.66 1.67 -9.53
CA ASP A 28 5.26 2.73 -10.36
C ASP A 28 5.26 2.30 -11.84
N ALA A 29 4.94 3.23 -12.73
CA ALA A 29 4.98 3.00 -14.17
C ALA A 29 6.38 2.59 -14.65
N ASP A 30 7.45 3.12 -14.05
CA ASP A 30 8.83 2.74 -14.31
C ASP A 30 9.19 1.45 -13.56
N PRO A 31 9.45 0.32 -14.25
CA PRO A 31 9.80 -0.93 -13.61
C PRO A 31 11.09 -0.86 -12.78
N LEU A 32 12.01 0.05 -13.10
CA LEU A 32 13.29 0.20 -12.38
C LEU A 32 13.11 0.85 -11.00
N LYS A 33 11.98 1.52 -10.76
CA LYS A 33 11.65 2.14 -9.47
C LYS A 33 10.90 1.20 -8.54
N ARG A 34 10.41 0.06 -9.04
CA ARG A 34 9.69 -0.94 -8.24
C ARG A 34 10.68 -1.74 -7.40
N PRO A 35 10.34 -2.04 -6.14
CA PRO A 35 11.14 -2.97 -5.36
C PRO A 35 11.03 -4.37 -5.99
N ASN A 36 12.13 -5.12 -5.96
CA ASN A 36 12.06 -6.53 -6.24
C ASN A 36 11.41 -7.29 -5.06
N ALA A 37 11.07 -8.56 -5.29
CA ALA A 37 10.35 -9.36 -4.29
C ALA A 37 11.12 -9.52 -2.96
N TYR A 38 12.46 -9.58 -3.01
CA TYR A 38 13.31 -9.70 -1.83
C TYR A 38 13.33 -8.40 -1.02
N GLU A 39 13.52 -7.26 -1.69
CA GLU A 39 13.47 -5.93 -1.06
C GLU A 39 12.11 -5.67 -0.41
N LEU A 40 11.02 -5.98 -1.12
CA LEU A 40 9.67 -5.83 -0.59
C LEU A 40 9.43 -6.73 0.63
N HIS A 41 9.91 -7.96 0.60
CA HIS A 41 9.79 -8.89 1.73
C HIS A 41 10.50 -8.35 2.98
N HIS A 42 11.74 -7.88 2.83
CA HIS A 42 12.49 -7.29 3.93
C HIS A 42 11.82 -6.04 4.48
N LEU A 43 11.38 -5.14 3.62
CA LEU A 43 10.69 -3.92 4.02
C LEU A 43 9.42 -4.21 4.83
N LEU A 44 8.61 -5.16 4.37
CA LEU A 44 7.40 -5.57 5.09
C LEU A 44 7.72 -6.26 6.42
N TYR A 45 8.80 -7.04 6.48
CA TYR A 45 9.27 -7.66 7.71
C TYR A 45 9.71 -6.61 8.74
N ASP A 46 10.49 -5.62 8.33
CA ASP A 46 10.97 -4.55 9.22
C ASP A 46 9.83 -3.69 9.74
N LEU A 47 8.90 -3.31 8.86
CA LEU A 47 7.68 -2.57 9.25
C LEU A 47 6.85 -3.37 10.26
N TYR A 48 6.66 -4.68 10.01
CA TYR A 48 5.96 -5.56 10.94
C TYR A 48 6.69 -5.66 12.29
N PHE A 49 8.01 -5.81 12.26
CA PHE A 49 8.81 -5.88 13.48
C PHE A 49 8.70 -4.60 14.30
N ASP A 50 8.83 -3.43 13.67
CA ASP A 50 8.74 -2.13 14.34
C ASP A 50 7.36 -1.87 14.94
N ILE A 51 6.28 -2.19 14.22
CA ILE A 51 4.91 -2.08 14.75
C ILE A 51 4.74 -2.89 16.03
N ASN A 52 5.31 -4.10 16.11
CA ASN A 52 5.09 -4.98 17.26
C ASN A 52 6.05 -4.74 18.43
N ASN A 53 7.24 -4.19 18.17
CA ASN A 53 8.30 -4.11 19.18
C ASN A 53 8.73 -2.68 19.54
N ARG A 54 8.32 -1.66 18.77
CA ARG A 54 8.74 -0.26 18.97
C ARG A 54 7.56 0.70 18.98
N VAL A 55 7.06 0.98 20.18
CA VAL A 55 5.90 1.85 20.44
C VAL A 55 6.16 3.32 20.01
N ASP A 56 7.42 3.71 19.91
CA ASP A 56 7.87 5.04 19.47
C ASP A 56 8.20 5.10 17.96
N SER A 57 8.08 3.99 17.23
CA SER A 57 8.33 3.97 15.78
C SER A 57 7.29 4.81 15.02
N ILE A 58 7.74 5.40 13.91
CA ILE A 58 6.87 6.19 13.01
C ILE A 58 5.67 5.35 12.55
N ILE A 59 5.93 4.10 12.16
CA ILE A 59 4.90 3.19 11.67
C ILE A 59 3.88 2.84 12.78
N TYR A 60 4.31 2.66 14.02
CA TYR A 60 3.39 2.42 15.14
C TYR A 60 2.44 3.60 15.35
N GLY A 61 2.97 4.84 15.34
CA GLY A 61 2.16 6.05 15.43
C GLY A 61 1.13 6.16 14.31
N GLN A 62 1.56 5.94 13.06
CA GLN A 62 0.67 5.96 11.89
C GLN A 62 -0.39 4.85 11.94
N ALA A 63 -0.03 3.65 12.39
CA ALA A 63 -0.96 2.53 12.55
C ALA A 63 -2.02 2.83 13.61
N LYS A 64 -1.61 3.38 14.76
CA LYS A 64 -2.52 3.78 15.83
C LYS A 64 -3.50 4.86 15.37
N GLU A 65 -3.01 5.90 14.69
CA GLU A 65 -3.85 6.97 14.14
C GLU A 65 -4.86 6.43 13.13
N ALA A 66 -4.40 5.60 12.18
CA ALA A 66 -5.26 4.97 11.19
C ALA A 66 -6.35 4.11 11.85
N ASP A 67 -5.99 3.31 12.86
CA ASP A 67 -6.92 2.50 13.64
C ASP A 67 -7.98 3.35 14.36
N GLU A 68 -7.58 4.46 14.98
CA GLU A 68 -8.52 5.36 15.67
C GLU A 68 -9.51 6.02 14.71
N ILE A 69 -9.04 6.48 13.55
CA ILE A 69 -9.89 7.07 12.50
C ILE A 69 -10.84 6.01 11.94
N ASN A 70 -10.30 4.83 11.61
CA ASN A 70 -11.07 3.74 11.04
C ASN A 70 -12.15 3.29 12.02
N LYS A 71 -11.83 3.05 13.30
CA LYS A 71 -12.81 2.70 14.33
C LYS A 71 -13.94 3.74 14.45
N LYS A 72 -13.63 5.04 14.42
CA LYS A 72 -14.65 6.10 14.44
C LYS A 72 -15.56 6.05 13.20
N SER A 73 -14.97 5.93 12.01
CA SER A 73 -15.73 5.84 10.76
C SER A 73 -16.63 4.60 10.70
N PHE A 74 -16.18 3.47 11.26
CA PHE A 74 -17.00 2.27 11.41
C PHE A 74 -18.09 2.46 12.45
N SER A 75 -17.84 3.11 13.59
CA SER A 75 -18.85 3.35 14.64
C SER A 75 -20.04 4.21 14.17
N THR A 76 -19.86 5.09 13.18
CA THR A 76 -20.95 5.84 12.54
C THR A 76 -21.80 4.97 11.58
N VAL A 77 -21.23 3.87 11.08
CA VAL A 77 -21.87 2.91 10.17
C VAL A 77 -22.40 1.68 10.93
N GLN A 78 -21.98 1.49 12.18
CA GLN A 78 -22.27 0.35 13.04
C GLN A 78 -23.67 0.37 13.69
N SER A 79 -24.67 0.92 13.00
CA SER A 79 -26.04 0.41 13.18
C SER A 79 -26.37 -0.73 12.20
N SER A 80 -25.49 -1.09 11.26
CA SER A 80 -25.80 -2.18 10.30
C SER A 80 -24.73 -3.25 10.03
N LEU A 81 -23.48 -3.12 10.50
CA LEU A 81 -22.42 -4.08 10.13
C LEU A 81 -21.70 -4.63 11.37
N SER A 82 -22.23 -5.73 11.90
CA SER A 82 -21.47 -6.68 12.73
C SER A 82 -20.31 -7.25 11.92
N PHE A 83 -19.13 -7.40 12.54
CA PHE A 83 -17.93 -8.07 12.00
C PHE A 83 -18.14 -9.58 11.68
N THR A 84 -19.39 -10.04 11.63
CA THR A 84 -19.81 -11.37 11.18
C THR A 84 -20.27 -11.38 9.73
N SER A 85 -20.14 -10.27 8.97
CA SER A 85 -20.48 -10.28 7.55
C SER A 85 -19.51 -11.20 6.81
N THR A 86 -19.99 -12.40 6.48
CA THR A 86 -19.42 -13.29 5.47
C THR A 86 -18.98 -12.44 4.30
N LEU A 87 -17.67 -12.35 4.03
CA LEU A 87 -17.16 -11.54 2.92
C LEU A 87 -17.79 -12.09 1.64
N SER A 88 -18.76 -11.36 1.06
CA SER A 88 -19.44 -11.82 -0.14
C SER A 88 -18.53 -11.51 -1.33
N TYR A 89 -17.70 -12.49 -1.67
CA TYR A 89 -16.89 -12.42 -2.88
C TYR A 89 -17.83 -12.54 -4.08
N THR A 90 -18.19 -11.40 -4.66
CA THR A 90 -18.89 -11.36 -5.93
C THR A 90 -17.85 -11.33 -7.04
N THR A 91 -17.84 -12.36 -7.89
CA THR A 91 -17.00 -12.36 -9.08
C THR A 91 -17.63 -11.43 -10.10
N HIS A 92 -16.86 -10.45 -10.61
CA HIS A 92 -17.35 -9.61 -11.71
C HIS A 92 -17.71 -10.52 -12.92
N PRO A 93 -18.84 -10.31 -13.62
CA PRO A 93 -19.25 -11.19 -14.73
C PRO A 93 -18.22 -11.33 -15.86
N GLN A 94 -17.27 -10.41 -15.95
CA GLN A 94 -16.18 -10.41 -16.94
C GLN A 94 -14.84 -10.96 -16.38
N ALA A 95 -14.81 -11.40 -15.11
CA ALA A 95 -13.61 -11.95 -14.51
C ALA A 95 -13.31 -13.34 -15.09
N VAL A 96 -12.06 -13.54 -15.52
CA VAL A 96 -11.57 -14.84 -16.01
C VAL A 96 -10.46 -15.30 -15.08
N TYR A 97 -10.67 -16.44 -14.41
CA TYR A 97 -9.74 -17.01 -13.43
C TYR A 97 -8.86 -18.13 -14.01
N THR A 98 -8.99 -18.40 -15.30
CA THR A 98 -8.14 -19.34 -16.03
C THR A 98 -7.10 -18.58 -16.86
N SER A 99 -5.99 -19.24 -17.16
CA SER A 99 -4.97 -18.68 -18.05
C SER A 99 -5.57 -18.39 -19.43
N ARG A 100 -5.26 -17.22 -19.99
CA ARG A 100 -5.63 -16.83 -21.34
C ARG A 100 -4.54 -15.96 -21.95
N LEU A 101 -4.41 -16.02 -23.27
CA LEU A 101 -3.55 -15.08 -23.99
C LEU A 101 -4.15 -13.68 -23.91
N LEU A 102 -3.31 -12.69 -23.59
CA LEU A 102 -3.69 -11.29 -23.56
C LEU A 102 -3.14 -10.61 -24.83
N ASP A 103 -3.99 -9.88 -25.55
CA ASP A 103 -3.57 -9.05 -26.68
C ASP A 103 -3.23 -7.65 -26.16
N PHE A 104 -1.97 -7.26 -26.33
CA PHE A 104 -1.43 -5.99 -25.84
C PHE A 104 -1.15 -4.97 -26.94
N LYS A 105 -1.49 -5.26 -28.21
CA LYS A 105 -1.09 -4.44 -29.38
C LYS A 105 -1.53 -2.97 -29.35
N ASN A 106 -2.55 -2.63 -28.56
CA ASN A 106 -3.15 -1.30 -28.52
C ASN A 106 -3.19 -0.69 -27.10
N LEU A 107 -2.25 -1.08 -26.23
CA LEU A 107 -2.15 -0.46 -24.90
C LEU A 107 -1.34 0.85 -24.96
N PRO A 108 -1.80 1.92 -24.28
CA PRO A 108 -0.99 3.12 -24.12
C PRO A 108 0.18 2.84 -23.18
N GLU A 109 1.23 3.65 -23.27
CA GLU A 109 2.34 3.61 -22.30
C GLU A 109 1.80 3.83 -20.88
N PRO A 110 2.25 3.03 -19.90
CA PRO A 110 1.85 3.20 -18.51
C PRO A 110 2.37 4.54 -17.98
N LYS A 111 1.52 5.27 -17.27
CA LYS A 111 1.90 6.47 -16.53
C LYS A 111 1.45 6.38 -15.07
N ASN A 112 2.13 7.13 -14.20
CA ASN A 112 1.71 7.32 -12.81
C ASN A 112 0.50 8.27 -12.74
N ALA A 113 -0.25 8.22 -11.64
CA ALA A 113 -1.31 9.19 -11.38
C ALA A 113 -0.72 10.59 -11.23
N ASP A 114 -1.45 11.63 -11.65
CA ASP A 114 -1.05 13.00 -11.38
C ASP A 114 -1.18 13.26 -9.86
N ASN A 115 -0.14 13.84 -9.24
CA ASN A 115 -0.04 14.01 -7.78
C ASN A 115 -1.23 14.74 -7.13
N ASN A 116 -2.05 15.46 -7.90
CA ASN A 116 -3.23 16.16 -7.41
C ASN A 116 -4.37 15.23 -6.95
N ASP A 117 -4.32 13.93 -7.28
CA ASP A 117 -5.30 12.93 -6.81
C ASP A 117 -4.92 12.26 -5.48
N LEU A 118 -3.70 12.52 -5.00
CA LEU A 118 -3.15 12.07 -3.72
C LEU A 118 -3.08 13.30 -2.80
N GLU A 119 -4.11 13.51 -1.98
CA GLU A 119 -4.05 14.50 -0.92
C GLU A 119 -2.97 14.06 0.09
N TYR A 120 -1.73 14.51 -0.13
CA TYR A 120 -0.57 14.11 0.65
C TYR A 120 0.18 15.31 1.21
N SER A 121 0.47 15.24 2.52
CA SER A 121 1.34 16.16 3.24
C SER A 121 2.77 15.98 2.73
N ASP A 122 3.31 16.97 2.01
CA ASP A 122 4.66 17.00 1.41
C ASP A 122 5.83 16.79 2.40
N SER A 123 5.58 16.61 3.69
CA SER A 123 6.58 16.58 4.75
C SER A 123 7.22 15.23 5.07
N LEU A 124 6.86 14.12 4.40
CA LEU A 124 7.40 12.78 4.72
C LEU A 124 7.73 11.86 3.52
N LYS A 125 8.15 12.40 2.37
CA LYS A 125 8.79 11.56 1.32
C LYS A 125 10.07 10.93 1.87
N MET A 126 9.94 9.76 2.48
CA MET A 126 11.05 8.91 2.93
C MET A 126 11.69 8.26 1.71
N ASP A 127 12.99 8.48 1.57
CA ASP A 127 13.81 7.83 0.56
C ASP A 127 14.40 6.55 1.17
N PHE A 128 13.79 5.41 0.86
CA PHE A 128 14.20 4.11 1.41
C PHE A 128 15.61 3.69 0.98
N THR A 129 16.20 4.33 -0.03
CA THR A 129 17.60 4.08 -0.42
C THR A 129 18.61 4.63 0.58
N LYS A 130 18.16 5.49 1.52
CA LYS A 130 19.01 6.10 2.57
C LYS A 130 18.94 5.40 3.92
N ILE A 131 18.16 4.33 4.05
CA ILE A 131 18.19 3.50 5.25
C ILE A 131 19.45 2.63 5.10
N ASP A 132 20.49 2.95 5.86
CA ASP A 132 21.77 2.23 5.82
C ASP A 132 21.63 0.91 6.62
N ILE A 133 21.31 -0.18 5.92
CA ILE A 133 21.02 -1.52 6.48
C ILE A 133 22.33 -2.25 6.88
N ASN A 134 23.50 -1.64 6.63
CA ASN A 134 24.81 -2.26 6.84
C ASN A 134 25.56 -1.82 8.11
N SER A 135 24.91 -1.21 9.11
CA SER A 135 25.56 -1.07 10.42
C SER A 135 25.68 -2.46 11.07
N LYS A 136 26.75 -3.17 10.71
CA LYS A 136 27.26 -4.31 11.47
C LYS A 136 27.58 -3.79 12.88
N ASP A 137 26.67 -3.99 13.81
CA ASP A 137 27.01 -4.01 15.22
C ASP A 137 27.88 -5.25 15.47
N GLU A 138 29.19 -5.07 15.32
CA GLU A 138 30.19 -5.93 15.95
C GLU A 138 30.01 -5.83 17.47
N ARG A 139 29.26 -6.76 18.04
CA ARG A 139 29.33 -7.05 19.48
C ARG A 139 30.11 -8.35 19.67
N ASN A 140 31.40 -8.18 19.96
CA ASN A 140 32.23 -9.16 20.67
C ASN A 140 31.69 -9.38 22.09
#